data_AF-A0A8X7XVP3-F1
#
_entry.id   AF-A0A8X7XVP3-F1
#
_cell.length_a   1.000
_cell.length_b   1.000
_cell.length_c   1.000
_cell.angle_alpha   90.00
_cell.angle_beta   90.00
_cell.angle_gamma   90.00
#
_symmetry.space_group_name_H-M   'P 1'
#
loop_
_entity.id
_entity.type
_entity.pdbx_description
1 polymer ?
#
loop_
_entity_poly.entity_id
_entity_poly.type
_entity_poly.pdbx_seq_one_letter_code
_entity_poly.pdbx_strand_id
1 'polypeptide(L)'
;MKNFSYLSFPPSTSRAKPSPPLPAIRGKHKPVSDKADSRKNPDYAQCRIEKELKRGLKDPPINCSYGPAGDNIFQWEGAIVGPSDTPFEDGVFFLSIDFTAEYPFVPPRIKFKTKVFHPNISQDGTICVDILGPQWTPALTIEILLLSICSLLPDPNPEDPTSPVCKLYRINREAYNKKARKWTKMYANG
;
A
#
# COMPACT_ATOMS: atom_id res chain seq x y z
N MET A 1 61.63 42.20 -39.52
CA MET A 1 60.48 41.90 -40.40
C MET A 1 59.22 42.48 -39.75
N LYS A 2 58.60 43.48 -40.42
CA LYS A 2 57.19 43.98 -40.35
C LYS A 2 56.60 44.18 -38.93
N ASN A 3 56.61 45.37 -38.31
CA ASN A 3 55.84 46.61 -38.58
C ASN A 3 54.35 46.42 -38.91
N PHE A 4 53.49 47.09 -38.12
CA PHE A 4 52.29 47.91 -38.44
C PHE A 4 51.26 47.78 -37.29
N SER A 5 51.32 48.55 -36.20
CA SER A 5 50.90 49.95 -36.02
C SER A 5 49.44 50.25 -36.40
N TYR A 6 48.63 50.38 -35.34
CA TYR A 6 47.47 51.25 -35.12
C TYR A 6 46.75 51.84 -36.35
N LEU A 7 45.47 51.48 -36.48
CA LEU A 7 44.48 52.27 -37.23
C LEU A 7 43.43 52.85 -36.27
N SER A 8 43.21 54.14 -36.48
CA SER A 8 42.45 55.10 -35.71
C SER A 8 40.93 54.89 -35.83
N PHE A 9 40.19 55.18 -34.76
CA PHE A 9 38.74 55.36 -34.80
C PHE A 9 38.39 56.84 -35.02
N PRO A 10 37.43 57.18 -35.90
CA PRO A 10 36.90 58.54 -36.00
C PRO A 10 35.92 58.85 -34.85
N PRO A 11 35.78 60.13 -34.44
CA PRO A 11 34.78 60.52 -33.46
C PRO A 11 33.42 60.68 -34.14
N SER A 12 32.42 59.88 -33.77
CA SER A 12 31.02 60.16 -34.12
C SER A 12 30.32 60.86 -32.97
N THR A 13 30.05 62.14 -33.16
CA THR A 13 29.10 62.92 -32.38
C THR A 13 27.68 62.44 -32.68
N SER A 14 26.90 62.06 -31.66
CA SER A 14 25.43 62.12 -31.72
C SER A 14 24.85 62.07 -30.31
N ARG A 15 24.16 63.14 -29.93
CA ARG A 15 23.35 63.24 -28.70
C ARG A 15 22.21 62.22 -28.79
N ALA A 16 22.24 61.19 -27.94
CA ALA A 16 21.06 60.36 -27.69
C ALA A 16 20.07 61.13 -26.79
N LYS A 17 18.81 61.28 -27.25
CA LYS A 17 17.69 61.78 -26.45
C LYS A 17 17.32 60.76 -25.36
N PRO A 18 16.87 61.18 -24.18
CA PRO A 18 16.40 60.24 -23.16
C PRO A 18 15.10 59.55 -23.61
N SER A 19 15.06 58.24 -23.47
CA SER A 19 13.89 57.38 -23.69
C SER A 19 12.80 57.69 -22.65
N PRO A 20 11.50 57.59 -23.00
CA PRO A 20 10.42 57.69 -22.03
C PRO A 20 10.43 56.49 -21.06
N PRO A 21 9.97 56.65 -19.80
CA PRO A 21 9.89 55.56 -18.85
C PRO A 21 8.88 54.51 -19.31
N LEU A 22 9.26 53.24 -19.19
CA LEU A 22 8.39 52.09 -19.44
C LEU A 22 7.20 52.10 -18.46
N PRO A 23 6.00 51.68 -18.89
CA PRO A 23 4.86 51.60 -18.00
C PRO A 23 5.11 50.54 -16.91
N ALA A 24 4.84 50.90 -15.66
CA ALA A 24 4.92 49.99 -14.53
C ALA A 24 3.97 48.80 -14.74
N ILE A 25 4.53 47.61 -14.96
CA ILE A 25 3.77 46.36 -14.93
C ILE A 25 3.34 46.17 -13.48
N ARG A 26 2.10 46.56 -13.17
CA ARG A 26 1.43 46.20 -11.93
C ARG A 26 1.24 44.68 -11.96
N GLY A 27 2.20 43.97 -11.36
CA GLY A 27 2.13 42.53 -11.16
C GLY A 27 0.86 42.21 -10.38
N LYS A 28 -0.18 41.76 -11.07
CA LYS A 28 -1.23 40.98 -10.43
C LYS A 28 -0.56 39.67 -10.05
N HIS A 29 -0.11 39.58 -8.80
CA HIS A 29 0.10 38.29 -8.15
C HIS A 29 -1.24 37.57 -8.23
N LYS A 30 -1.41 36.72 -9.25
CA LYS A 30 -2.35 35.61 -9.15
C LYS A 30 -1.85 34.77 -7.97
N PRO A 31 -2.71 34.40 -7.01
CA PRO A 31 -2.31 33.41 -6.03
C PRO A 31 -1.82 32.18 -6.83
N VAL A 32 -0.61 31.74 -6.53
CA VAL A 32 -0.13 30.44 -6.97
C VAL A 32 -1.14 29.46 -6.39
N SER A 33 -2.00 28.89 -7.23
CA SER A 33 -2.87 27.81 -6.81
C SER A 33 -1.95 26.71 -6.33
N ASP A 34 -2.01 26.37 -5.04
CA ASP A 34 -1.44 25.15 -4.52
C ASP A 34 -1.89 24.02 -5.44
N LYS A 35 -0.97 23.46 -6.23
CA LYS A 35 -1.25 22.25 -6.99
C LYS A 35 -1.43 21.16 -5.94
N ALA A 36 -2.69 20.89 -5.58
CA ALA A 36 -3.04 19.69 -4.84
C ALA A 36 -2.38 18.52 -5.57
N ASP A 37 -1.53 17.79 -4.85
CA ASP A 37 -0.87 16.60 -5.36
C ASP A 37 -1.95 15.65 -5.88
N SER A 38 -1.99 15.43 -7.19
CA SER A 38 -3.00 14.59 -7.86
C SER A 38 -3.07 13.16 -7.31
N ARG A 39 -2.06 12.73 -6.53
CA ARG A 39 -2.02 11.46 -5.82
C ARG A 39 -2.94 11.39 -4.60
N LYS A 40 -3.48 12.52 -4.12
CA LYS A 40 -4.36 12.62 -2.95
C LYS A 40 -5.84 12.83 -3.31
N ASN A 41 -6.24 12.52 -4.55
CA ASN A 41 -7.63 12.65 -4.96
C ASN A 41 -8.43 11.41 -4.50
N PRO A 42 -9.38 11.52 -3.55
CA PRO A 42 -10.18 10.37 -3.09
C PRO A 42 -10.92 9.68 -4.24
N ASP A 43 -11.19 10.40 -5.33
CA ASP A 43 -11.77 9.87 -6.58
C ASP A 43 -10.87 8.81 -7.24
N TYR A 44 -9.54 8.95 -7.18
CA TYR A 44 -8.62 7.95 -7.75
C TYR A 44 -8.61 6.67 -6.93
N ALA A 45 -8.51 6.78 -5.59
CA ALA A 45 -8.52 5.64 -4.69
C ALA A 45 -9.83 4.86 -4.85
N GLN A 46 -10.97 5.56 -4.85
CA GLN A 46 -12.26 4.94 -5.09
C GLN A 46 -12.33 4.25 -6.46
N CYS A 47 -11.95 4.93 -7.55
CA CYS A 47 -11.91 4.33 -8.88
C CYS A 47 -11.04 3.06 -8.94
N ARG A 48 -9.93 3.03 -8.20
CA ARG A 48 -9.05 1.87 -8.10
C ARG A 48 -9.73 0.72 -7.34
N ILE A 49 -10.32 1.01 -6.19
CA ILE A 49 -11.02 0.03 -5.35
C ILE A 49 -12.20 -0.60 -6.12
N GLU A 50 -13.01 0.20 -6.80
CA GLU A 50 -14.13 -0.28 -7.61
C GLU A 50 -13.68 -1.19 -8.77
N LYS A 51 -12.53 -0.90 -9.39
CA LYS A 51 -11.96 -1.77 -10.42
C LYS A 51 -11.54 -3.12 -9.85
N GLU A 52 -10.92 -3.14 -8.67
CA GLU A 52 -10.55 -4.38 -8.00
C GLU A 52 -11.76 -5.20 -7.55
N LEU A 53 -12.82 -4.54 -7.07
CA LEU A 53 -14.07 -5.21 -6.73
C LEU A 53 -14.69 -5.89 -7.96
N LYS A 54 -14.78 -5.15 -9.08
CA LYS A 54 -15.30 -5.71 -10.35
C LYS A 54 -14.48 -6.89 -10.84
N ARG A 55 -13.15 -6.87 -10.64
CA ARG A 55 -12.27 -7.98 -11.00
C ARG A 55 -12.51 -9.19 -10.11
N GLY A 56 -12.57 -9.00 -8.79
CA GLY A 56 -12.83 -10.07 -7.82
C GLY A 56 -14.20 -10.74 -7.98
N LEU A 57 -15.22 -9.98 -8.38
CA LEU A 57 -16.55 -10.52 -8.71
C LEU A 57 -16.56 -11.36 -9.99
N LYS A 58 -15.65 -11.05 -10.94
CA LYS A 58 -15.55 -11.78 -12.20
C LYS A 58 -14.75 -13.07 -12.05
N ASP A 59 -13.69 -13.05 -11.24
CA ASP A 59 -12.78 -14.17 -11.05
C ASP A 59 -12.41 -14.26 -9.55
N PRO A 60 -13.22 -14.95 -8.74
CA PRO A 60 -13.00 -15.04 -7.30
C PRO A 60 -11.80 -15.97 -7.01
N PRO A 61 -10.89 -15.59 -6.09
CA PRO A 61 -9.75 -16.45 -5.77
C PRO A 61 -10.20 -17.74 -5.07
N ILE A 62 -9.47 -18.82 -5.33
CA ILE A 62 -9.73 -20.11 -4.69
C ILE A 62 -9.44 -19.97 -3.19
N ASN A 63 -10.37 -20.43 -2.35
CA ASN A 63 -10.31 -20.42 -0.88
C ASN A 63 -10.34 -19.04 -0.20
N CYS A 64 -10.50 -17.94 -0.93
CA CYS A 64 -10.51 -16.62 -0.33
C CYS A 64 -11.70 -15.83 -0.95
N SER A 65 -12.49 -15.12 -0.14
CA SER A 65 -13.60 -14.26 -0.59
C SER A 65 -13.44 -12.88 0.02
N TYR A 66 -13.82 -11.83 -0.70
CA TYR A 66 -13.72 -10.46 -0.18
C TYR A 66 -14.73 -9.53 -0.84
N GLY A 67 -15.07 -8.44 -0.14
CA GLY A 67 -15.93 -7.40 -0.67
C GLY A 67 -16.29 -6.35 0.38
N PRO A 68 -17.08 -5.33 0.01
CA PRO A 68 -17.50 -4.27 0.92
C PRO A 68 -18.27 -4.83 2.12
N ALA A 69 -17.95 -4.32 3.32
CA ALA A 69 -18.61 -4.69 4.56
C ALA A 69 -20.00 -4.03 4.74
N GLY A 70 -20.31 -3.05 3.89
CA GLY A 70 -21.53 -2.24 3.92
C GLY A 70 -21.47 -1.16 2.84
N ASP A 71 -22.06 0.00 3.11
CA ASP A 71 -22.17 1.07 2.11
C ASP A 71 -20.83 1.79 1.82
N ASN A 72 -19.88 1.71 2.75
CA ASN A 72 -18.57 2.33 2.59
C ASN A 72 -17.62 1.46 1.76
N ILE A 73 -17.37 1.86 0.51
CA ILE A 73 -16.48 1.14 -0.40
C ILE A 73 -15.02 1.06 0.09
N PHE A 74 -14.60 1.91 1.04
CA PHE A 74 -13.27 1.88 1.66
C PHE A 74 -13.17 0.90 2.85
N GLN A 75 -14.23 0.14 3.16
CA GLN A 75 -14.23 -0.84 4.23
C GLN A 75 -14.71 -2.18 3.69
N TRP A 76 -13.81 -3.13 3.64
CA TRP A 76 -14.08 -4.47 3.14
C TRP A 76 -13.90 -5.50 4.23
N GLU A 77 -14.59 -6.62 4.04
CA GLU A 77 -14.34 -7.86 4.78
C GLU A 77 -13.81 -8.91 3.82
N GLY A 78 -12.95 -9.77 4.37
CA GLY A 78 -12.45 -10.96 3.70
C GLY A 78 -12.76 -12.19 4.53
N ALA A 79 -12.83 -13.34 3.87
CA ALA A 79 -12.81 -14.65 4.51
C ALA A 79 -11.78 -15.52 3.80
N ILE A 80 -10.98 -16.25 4.58
CA ILE A 80 -10.00 -17.22 4.08
C ILE A 80 -10.40 -18.58 4.65
N VAL A 81 -10.56 -19.56 3.77
CA VAL A 81 -10.70 -20.96 4.16
C VAL A 81 -9.31 -21.52 4.43
N GLY A 82 -9.14 -22.12 5.60
CA GLY A 82 -7.90 -22.74 6.00
C GLY A 82 -7.47 -23.85 5.03
N PRO A 83 -6.23 -23.85 4.54
CA PRO A 83 -5.78 -24.87 3.58
C PRO A 83 -5.80 -26.28 4.19
N SER A 84 -6.14 -27.27 3.36
CA SER A 84 -6.07 -28.69 3.72
C SER A 84 -4.66 -29.13 4.12
N ASP A 85 -4.56 -30.19 4.92
CA ASP A 85 -3.29 -30.71 5.44
C ASP A 85 -2.49 -29.74 6.34
N THR A 86 -3.12 -28.64 6.76
CA THR A 86 -2.51 -27.67 7.68
C THR A 86 -3.16 -27.71 9.06
N PRO A 87 -2.56 -27.06 10.09
CA PRO A 87 -3.26 -26.85 11.36
C PRO A 87 -4.50 -25.96 11.27
N PHE A 88 -4.71 -25.29 10.13
CA PHE A 88 -5.79 -24.34 9.89
C PHE A 88 -6.95 -24.94 9.10
N GLU A 89 -6.79 -26.18 8.62
CA GLU A 89 -7.82 -26.94 7.91
C GLU A 89 -9.19 -26.89 8.61
N ASP A 90 -10.24 -26.86 7.78
CA ASP A 90 -11.65 -26.67 8.15
C ASP A 90 -12.00 -25.33 8.84
N GLY A 91 -11.01 -24.47 9.09
CA GLY A 91 -11.22 -23.14 9.67
C GLY A 91 -11.68 -22.11 8.65
N VAL A 92 -12.56 -21.19 9.07
CA VAL A 92 -12.89 -19.97 8.33
C VAL A 92 -12.37 -18.75 9.10
N PHE A 93 -11.50 -17.99 8.45
CA PHE A 93 -10.83 -16.85 9.06
C PHE A 93 -11.30 -15.55 8.43
N PHE A 94 -11.99 -14.73 9.22
CA PHE A 94 -12.47 -13.42 8.79
C PHE A 94 -11.39 -12.36 8.94
N LEU A 95 -11.33 -11.45 7.97
CA LEU A 95 -10.40 -10.31 7.92
C LEU A 95 -11.17 -9.01 7.73
N SER A 96 -10.68 -7.94 8.33
CA SER A 96 -11.08 -6.56 8.03
C SER A 96 -10.03 -5.92 7.13
N ILE A 97 -10.48 -5.19 6.10
CA ILE A 97 -9.63 -4.49 5.14
C ILE A 97 -10.10 -3.03 5.07
N ASP A 98 -9.31 -2.12 5.63
CA ASP A 98 -9.59 -0.69 5.62
C ASP A 98 -8.64 0.03 4.66
N PHE A 99 -9.21 0.64 3.63
CA PHE A 99 -8.47 1.44 2.66
C PHE A 99 -8.31 2.88 3.18
N THR A 100 -7.26 3.56 2.75
CA THR A 100 -7.08 5.00 2.97
C THR A 100 -7.31 5.76 1.66
N ALA A 101 -7.50 7.08 1.74
CA ALA A 101 -7.58 7.94 0.56
C ALA A 101 -6.29 7.96 -0.28
N GLU A 102 -5.17 7.43 0.26
CA GLU A 102 -3.89 7.34 -0.42
C GLU A 102 -3.68 5.98 -1.12
N TYR A 103 -4.66 5.07 -1.03
CA TYR A 103 -4.62 3.80 -1.77
C TYR A 103 -4.59 4.05 -3.28
N PRO A 104 -3.73 3.36 -4.06
CA PRO A 104 -2.87 2.22 -3.72
C PRO A 104 -1.41 2.62 -3.43
N PHE A 105 -1.10 3.91 -3.22
CA PHE A 105 0.25 4.36 -2.89
C PHE A 105 0.66 3.98 -1.47
N VAL A 106 -0.31 3.89 -0.57
CA VAL A 106 -0.18 3.32 0.77
C VAL A 106 -0.96 2.00 0.82
N PRO A 107 -0.44 0.94 1.46
CA PRO A 107 -1.17 -0.32 1.62
C PRO A 107 -2.46 -0.12 2.40
N PRO A 108 -3.47 -0.98 2.19
CA PRO A 108 -4.64 -1.02 3.05
C PRO A 108 -4.22 -1.56 4.43
N ARG A 109 -4.98 -1.21 5.46
CA ARG A 109 -4.84 -1.86 6.77
C ARG A 109 -5.66 -3.14 6.76
N ILE A 110 -4.98 -4.28 6.89
CA ILE A 110 -5.62 -5.59 6.95
C ILE A 110 -5.33 -6.25 8.30
N LYS A 111 -6.37 -6.82 8.92
CA LYS A 111 -6.27 -7.54 10.19
C LYS A 111 -7.17 -8.76 10.20
N PHE A 112 -6.74 -9.81 10.89
CA PHE A 112 -7.63 -10.92 11.22
C PHE A 112 -8.62 -10.49 12.30
N LYS A 113 -9.91 -10.67 12.03
CA LYS A 113 -10.99 -10.60 13.02
C LYS A 113 -11.07 -11.90 13.82
N THR A 114 -10.86 -13.03 13.13
CA THR A 114 -10.76 -14.36 13.76
C THR A 114 -9.44 -14.51 14.49
N LYS A 115 -9.43 -15.03 15.72
CA LYS A 115 -8.18 -15.29 16.45
C LYS A 115 -7.41 -16.44 15.80
N VAL A 116 -6.15 -16.20 15.45
CA VAL A 116 -5.27 -17.21 14.82
C VAL A 116 -4.01 -17.41 15.65
N PHE A 117 -3.63 -18.66 15.88
CA PHE A 117 -2.35 -18.98 16.52
C PHE A 117 -1.27 -19.17 15.45
N HIS A 118 -0.58 -18.08 15.10
CA HIS A 118 0.35 -18.07 13.96
C HIS A 118 1.57 -17.17 14.22
N PRO A 119 2.79 -17.54 13.79
CA PRO A 119 4.01 -16.76 14.02
C PRO A 119 3.95 -15.32 13.49
N ASN A 120 3.33 -15.12 12.33
CA ASN A 120 3.19 -13.81 11.67
C ASN A 120 1.91 -13.03 12.04
N ILE A 121 1.07 -13.55 12.95
CA ILE A 121 -0.20 -12.89 13.32
C ILE A 121 -0.15 -12.55 14.81
N SER A 122 -0.30 -11.27 15.11
CA SER A 122 -0.32 -10.73 16.46
C SER A 122 -1.65 -11.05 17.16
N GLN A 123 -1.69 -10.90 18.50
CA GLN A 123 -2.90 -11.18 19.28
C GLN A 123 -4.11 -10.30 18.91
N ASP A 124 -3.84 -9.08 18.41
CA ASP A 124 -4.86 -8.15 17.92
C ASP A 124 -5.24 -8.38 16.45
N GLY A 125 -4.71 -9.44 15.82
CA GLY A 125 -4.96 -9.79 14.43
C GLY A 125 -4.07 -9.06 13.42
N THR A 126 -3.13 -8.23 13.86
CA THR A 126 -2.18 -7.56 12.95
C THR A 126 -1.27 -8.60 12.27
N ILE A 127 -1.11 -8.47 10.95
CA ILE A 127 -0.33 -9.38 10.11
C ILE A 127 1.04 -8.75 9.83
N CYS A 128 2.11 -9.48 10.13
CA CYS A 128 3.48 -9.08 9.83
C CYS A 128 3.97 -9.80 8.56
N VAL A 129 3.83 -9.13 7.41
CA VAL A 129 4.38 -9.55 6.11
C VAL A 129 4.94 -8.36 5.34
N ASP A 130 6.02 -8.58 4.61
CA ASP A 130 6.75 -7.51 3.91
C ASP A 130 5.91 -6.79 2.86
N ILE A 131 4.97 -7.50 2.24
CA ILE A 131 4.09 -6.91 1.22
C ILE A 131 3.15 -5.85 1.79
N LEU A 132 2.93 -5.81 3.12
CA LEU A 132 2.17 -4.75 3.80
C LEU A 132 3.06 -3.60 4.30
N GLY A 133 4.37 -3.68 4.04
CA GLY A 133 5.35 -2.67 4.44
C GLY A 133 6.32 -2.38 3.30
N PRO A 134 7.61 -2.78 3.43
CA PRO A 134 8.67 -2.37 2.51
C PRO A 134 8.48 -2.84 1.06
N GLN A 135 7.73 -3.93 0.84
CA GLN A 135 7.49 -4.50 -0.49
C GLN A 135 6.14 -4.07 -1.08
N TRP A 136 5.37 -3.22 -0.40
CA TRP A 136 4.14 -2.70 -0.98
C TRP A 136 4.45 -1.83 -2.19
N THR A 137 3.78 -2.10 -3.31
CA THR A 137 3.82 -1.23 -4.48
C THR A 137 2.40 -1.00 -5.00
N PRO A 138 2.13 0.14 -5.65
CA PRO A 138 0.82 0.41 -6.27
C PRO A 138 0.36 -0.64 -7.29
N ALA A 139 1.25 -1.51 -7.77
CA ALA A 139 0.93 -2.60 -8.68
C ALA A 139 0.26 -3.80 -7.97
N LEU A 140 0.45 -3.93 -6.65
CA LEU A 140 -0.20 -4.98 -5.86
C LEU A 140 -1.70 -4.68 -5.69
N THR A 141 -2.49 -5.74 -5.65
CA THR A 141 -3.96 -5.70 -5.51
C THR A 141 -4.37 -6.42 -4.21
N ILE A 142 -5.62 -6.22 -3.79
CA ILE A 142 -6.21 -6.96 -2.66
C ILE A 142 -6.20 -8.46 -2.89
N GLU A 143 -6.46 -8.90 -4.12
CA GLU A 143 -6.39 -10.30 -4.51
C GLU A 143 -4.99 -10.87 -4.25
N ILE A 144 -3.94 -10.20 -4.74
CA ILE A 144 -2.54 -10.63 -4.53
C ILE A 144 -2.19 -10.62 -3.04
N LEU A 145 -2.64 -9.60 -2.30
CA LEU A 145 -2.44 -9.51 -0.86
C LEU A 145 -3.09 -10.67 -0.11
N LEU A 146 -4.35 -10.98 -0.41
CA LEU A 146 -5.07 -12.10 0.20
C LEU A 146 -4.44 -13.44 -0.17
N LEU A 147 -4.05 -13.64 -1.44
CA LEU A 147 -3.33 -14.85 -1.85
C LEU A 147 -2.01 -15.02 -1.10
N SER A 148 -1.26 -13.94 -0.89
CA SER A 148 -0.04 -13.99 -0.07
C SER A 148 -0.32 -14.36 1.38
N ILE A 149 -1.45 -13.93 1.96
CA ILE A 149 -1.85 -14.32 3.32
C ILE A 149 -2.31 -15.78 3.33
N CYS A 150 -3.08 -16.22 2.33
CA CYS A 150 -3.53 -17.60 2.17
C CYS A 150 -2.29 -18.55 2.09
N SER A 151 -1.21 -18.14 1.39
CA SER A 151 0.07 -18.87 1.33
C SER A 151 0.93 -18.77 2.59
N LEU A 152 0.76 -17.74 3.42
CA LEU A 152 1.51 -17.57 4.67
C LEU A 152 1.06 -18.56 5.75
N LEU A 153 -0.22 -18.94 5.76
CA LEU A 153 -0.80 -19.85 6.75
C LEU A 153 -0.05 -21.20 6.84
N PRO A 154 0.17 -21.95 5.74
CA PRO A 154 0.92 -23.21 5.78
C PRO A 154 2.42 -23.00 6.05
N ASP A 155 2.98 -21.91 5.54
CA ASP A 155 4.42 -21.62 5.56
C ASP A 155 4.76 -20.31 6.30
N PRO A 156 4.65 -20.29 7.64
CA PRO A 156 5.01 -19.12 8.43
C PRO A 156 6.47 -18.70 8.27
N ASN A 157 6.72 -17.39 8.30
CA ASN A 157 8.05 -16.80 8.40
C ASN A 157 8.28 -16.26 9.84
N PRO A 158 8.82 -17.07 10.78
CA PRO A 158 8.90 -16.71 12.19
C PRO A 158 10.05 -15.73 12.47
N GLU A 159 10.01 -14.49 11.99
CA GLU A 159 11.16 -13.58 12.11
C GLU A 159 11.44 -13.13 13.55
N ASP A 160 10.39 -12.84 14.33
CA ASP A 160 10.53 -12.34 15.70
C ASP A 160 11.04 -13.44 16.66
N PRO A 161 12.29 -13.34 17.17
CA PRO A 161 12.84 -14.33 18.09
C PRO A 161 12.25 -14.22 19.50
N THR A 162 11.58 -13.12 19.83
CA THR A 162 11.00 -12.89 21.16
C THR A 162 9.60 -13.50 21.29
N SER A 163 8.85 -13.58 20.18
CA SER A 163 7.53 -14.20 20.11
C SER A 163 7.54 -15.66 20.59
N PRO A 164 6.75 -16.00 21.62
CA PRO A 164 6.59 -17.38 22.08
C PRO A 164 6.05 -18.31 20.98
N VAL A 165 5.26 -17.78 20.05
CA VAL A 165 4.70 -18.55 18.92
C VAL A 165 5.81 -18.91 17.93
N CYS A 166 6.68 -17.96 17.60
CA CYS A 166 7.86 -18.19 16.77
C CYS A 166 8.81 -19.21 17.40
N LYS A 167 9.08 -19.09 18.71
CA LYS A 167 9.90 -20.06 19.45
C LYS A 167 9.30 -21.46 19.42
N LEU A 168 7.99 -21.58 19.70
CA LEU A 168 7.31 -22.87 19.69
C LEU A 168 7.33 -23.51 18.29
N TYR A 169 7.08 -22.71 17.24
CA TYR A 169 7.13 -23.18 15.85
C TYR A 169 8.50 -23.72 15.44
N ARG A 170 9.58 -23.06 15.90
CA ARG A 170 10.98 -23.45 15.62
C ARG A 170 11.44 -24.67 16.44
N ILE A 171 11.10 -24.73 17.72
CA ILE A 171 11.62 -25.73 18.66
C ILE A 171 10.78 -27.01 18.66
N ASN A 172 9.46 -26.90 18.54
CA ASN A 172 8.55 -28.04 18.61
C ASN A 172 7.35 -27.86 17.68
N ARG A 173 7.55 -28.26 16.42
CA ARG A 173 6.53 -28.15 15.36
C ARG A 173 5.25 -28.93 15.69
N GLU A 174 5.36 -30.08 16.34
CA GLU A 174 4.20 -30.90 16.71
C GLU A 174 3.33 -30.19 17.76
N ALA A 175 3.95 -29.66 18.82
CA ALA A 175 3.24 -28.91 19.85
C ALA A 175 2.62 -27.62 19.30
N TYR A 176 3.31 -26.93 18.38
CA TYR A 176 2.75 -25.81 17.62
C TYR A 176 1.51 -26.25 16.84
N ASN A 177 1.62 -27.29 16.00
CA ASN A 177 0.53 -27.77 15.16
C ASN A 177 -0.69 -28.19 16.01
N LYS A 178 -0.47 -28.87 17.13
CA LYS A 178 -1.55 -29.25 18.08
C LYS A 178 -2.26 -28.03 18.65
N LYS A 179 -1.51 -26.99 19.03
CA LYS A 179 -2.07 -25.75 19.57
C LYS A 179 -2.80 -24.92 18.51
N ALA A 180 -2.24 -24.83 17.30
CA ALA A 180 -2.86 -24.16 16.17
C ALA A 180 -4.18 -24.84 15.78
N ARG A 181 -4.21 -26.18 15.62
CA ARG A 181 -5.46 -26.93 15.40
C ARG A 181 -6.51 -26.69 16.49
N LYS A 182 -6.08 -26.64 17.75
CA LYS A 182 -6.99 -26.34 18.87
C LYS A 182 -7.59 -24.95 18.71
N TRP A 183 -6.80 -23.94 18.34
CA TRP A 183 -7.28 -22.57 18.11
C TRP A 183 -8.22 -22.48 16.92
N THR A 184 -7.89 -23.12 15.80
CA THR A 184 -8.77 -23.23 14.64
C THR A 184 -10.15 -23.74 15.06
N LYS A 185 -10.20 -24.86 15.78
CA LYS A 185 -11.47 -25.44 16.29
C LYS A 185 -12.22 -24.59 17.31
N MET A 186 -11.56 -23.65 17.99
CA MET A 186 -12.19 -22.82 19.03
C MET A 186 -12.71 -21.50 18.47
N TYR A 187 -12.02 -20.93 17.47
CA TYR A 187 -12.25 -19.56 17.04
C TYR A 187 -12.62 -19.43 15.57
N ALA A 188 -12.33 -20.44 14.75
CA ALA A 188 -12.54 -20.42 13.30
C ALA A 188 -13.61 -21.43 12.85
N ASN A 189 -14.43 -21.95 13.78
CA ASN A 189 -15.65 -22.65 13.40
C ASN A 189 -16.69 -21.59 13.05
N GLY A 190 -17.08 -21.55 11.77
CA GLY A 190 -18.18 -20.71 11.30
C GLY A 190 -19.52 -21.11 11.92
#